data_AF-A0A7S4DBQ5-F1
#
_entry.id   AF-A0A7S4DBQ5-F1
#
_cell.length_a   1.000
_cell.length_b   1.000
_cell.length_c   1.000
_cell.angle_alpha   90.00
_cell.angle_beta   90.00
_cell.angle_gamma   90.00
#
_symmetry.space_group_name_H-M   'P 1'
#
loop_
_entity.id
_entity.type
_entity.pdbx_description
1 polymer ?
#
loop_
_entity_poly.entity_id
_entity_poly.type
_entity_poly.pdbx_seq_one_letter_code
_entity_poly.pdbx_strand_id
1 'polypeptide(L)'
;MCEGHGSEEEEKDGRSVCRYYLRGWCRNGKRCEFSHRRPLCRYGDRCRYGRWCRYSHKITPRVSRVGGTKPGRHNVRNRQRREKRRVLIAEAKVSLVRVKELEDQLKLEEKQKSELHDPQVKRLEAQLRLVQEEKERLEHKLQHKEKHCQQVYDIWSTQCQRAEQEAEEKGAKLEELEKKHSDLEGVATEAELYETDLTNRLRQERNGNAELRCKVLDQQRALEREQKKTEQAVELGKQERADLEHRMESVLAQLQTQLQHIQEQVPVGHRTELALAQLQAQLQHAQRQLVLRGTAAGPAAP
;
A
#
# COMPACT_ATOMS: atom_id res chain seq x y z
N MET A 1 14.21 95.18 -7.78
CA MET A 1 14.11 96.50 -7.14
C MET A 1 12.62 96.79 -7.01
N CYS A 2 12.12 97.09 -5.81
CA CYS A 2 10.72 97.46 -5.60
C CYS A 2 10.72 98.85 -4.95
N GLU A 3 10.37 99.86 -5.74
CA GLU A 3 10.27 101.25 -5.30
C GLU A 3 8.96 101.48 -4.53
N GLY A 4 9.00 102.53 -3.71
CA GLY A 4 8.12 102.74 -2.57
C GLY A 4 6.72 103.25 -2.91
N HIS A 5 5.77 102.83 -2.09
CA HIS A 5 4.56 103.59 -1.78
C HIS A 5 4.35 103.49 -0.28
N GLY A 6 4.75 104.54 0.43
CA GLY A 6 4.43 104.81 1.82
C GLY A 6 3.22 105.74 1.87
N SER A 7 2.11 105.22 2.38
CA SER A 7 0.92 105.99 2.74
C SER A 7 0.67 105.81 4.24
N GLU A 8 0.32 106.91 4.88
CA GLU A 8 0.39 107.21 6.31
C GLU A 8 -0.71 106.54 7.17
N GLU A 9 -0.74 105.20 7.23
CA GLU A 9 -1.64 104.47 8.16
C GLU A 9 -0.84 103.59 9.14
N GLU A 10 0.17 104.16 9.82
CA GLU A 10 1.12 103.40 10.64
C GLU A 10 0.95 103.63 12.16
N GLU A 11 -0.26 103.49 12.72
CA GLU A 11 -0.39 103.56 14.18
C GLU A 11 -1.56 102.78 14.81
N LYS A 12 -1.54 101.44 14.68
CA LYS A 12 -1.97 100.47 15.73
C LYS A 12 -1.98 99.06 15.18
N ASP A 13 -0.88 98.33 15.33
CA ASP A 13 -0.91 96.87 15.16
C ASP A 13 -0.09 96.22 16.27
N GLY A 14 -0.78 95.76 17.32
CA GLY A 14 -0.23 94.87 18.37
C GLY A 14 0.10 93.46 17.85
N ARG A 15 0.27 93.30 16.54
CA ARG A 15 0.57 92.02 15.89
C ARG A 15 2.03 91.67 16.12
N SER A 16 2.30 90.40 16.36
CA SER A 16 3.68 89.91 16.51
C SER A 16 4.48 90.13 15.22
N VAL A 17 5.78 90.39 15.36
CA VAL A 17 6.65 90.72 14.22
C VAL A 17 6.87 89.50 13.33
N CYS A 18 6.67 89.67 12.02
CA CYS A 18 6.87 88.60 11.04
C CYS A 18 8.34 88.15 11.01
N ARG A 19 8.59 86.90 11.43
CA ARG A 19 9.95 86.32 11.45
C ARG A 19 10.57 86.23 10.05
N TYR A 20 9.77 85.94 9.02
CA TYR A 20 10.22 85.83 7.63
C TYR A 20 10.55 87.18 7.01
N TYR A 21 9.75 88.22 7.33
CA TYR A 21 10.04 89.58 6.90
C TYR A 21 11.34 90.10 7.49
N LEU A 22 11.60 89.82 8.78
CA LEU A 22 12.87 90.16 9.37
C LEU A 22 14.05 89.53 8.61
N ARG A 23 13.90 88.31 8.04
CA ARG A 23 14.95 87.64 7.24
C ARG A 23 15.05 88.16 5.80
N GLY A 24 14.07 88.96 5.35
CA GLY A 24 13.99 89.49 3.99
C GLY A 24 13.23 88.63 3.00
N TRP A 25 12.58 87.54 3.42
CA TRP A 25 11.99 86.54 2.51
C TRP A 25 10.47 86.32 2.73
N CYS A 26 9.75 87.30 3.25
CA CYS A 26 8.30 87.19 3.39
C CYS A 26 7.62 87.25 2.00
N ARG A 27 6.91 86.17 1.63
CA ARG A 27 6.18 86.09 0.35
C ARG A 27 4.84 86.82 0.35
N ASN A 28 4.24 87.05 1.52
CA ASN A 28 2.89 87.62 1.64
C ASN A 28 2.86 89.15 1.46
N GLY A 29 4.01 89.81 1.33
CA GLY A 29 4.11 91.25 1.08
C GLY A 29 3.33 92.08 2.11
N LYS A 30 2.54 93.04 1.64
CA LYS A 30 1.67 93.88 2.49
C LYS A 30 0.45 93.13 3.06
N ARG A 31 0.12 91.94 2.52
CA ARG A 31 -0.99 91.09 3.00
C ARG A 31 -0.56 90.12 4.11
N CYS A 32 0.63 90.29 4.68
CA CYS A 32 1.07 89.44 5.78
C CYS A 32 0.24 89.74 7.03
N GLU A 33 -0.28 88.70 7.68
CA GLU A 33 -1.02 88.81 8.93
C GLU A 33 -0.15 89.36 10.08
N PHE A 34 1.17 89.16 9.99
CA PHE A 34 2.16 89.59 11.00
C PHE A 34 2.78 90.95 10.67
N SER A 35 3.19 91.69 11.71
CA SER A 35 3.74 93.04 11.54
C SER A 35 5.08 93.01 10.78
N HIS A 36 5.18 93.84 9.75
CA HIS A 36 6.41 94.11 9.00
C HIS A 36 7.19 95.31 9.58
N ARG A 37 6.94 95.68 10.84
CA ARG A 37 7.72 96.72 11.53
C ARG A 37 9.00 96.12 12.12
N ARG A 38 10.16 96.67 11.78
CA ARG A 38 11.43 96.25 12.39
C ARG A 38 11.44 96.67 13.88
N PRO A 39 11.62 95.73 14.83
CA PRO A 39 11.72 96.09 16.25
C PRO A 39 12.95 96.96 16.49
N LEU A 40 12.95 97.75 17.56
CA LEU A 40 14.09 98.59 17.93
C LEU A 40 15.28 97.72 18.32
N CYS A 41 16.48 98.08 17.85
CA CYS A 41 17.71 97.40 18.23
C CYS A 41 18.02 97.68 19.71
N ARG A 42 18.27 96.63 20.48
CA ARG A 42 18.66 96.73 21.90
C ARG A 42 19.90 97.61 22.13
N TYR A 43 20.79 97.69 21.14
CA TYR A 43 22.04 98.43 21.24
C TYR A 43 21.94 99.88 20.75
N GLY A 44 20.84 100.26 20.10
CA GLY A 44 20.65 101.59 19.52
C GLY A 44 21.87 102.01 18.67
N ASP A 45 22.38 103.22 18.94
CA ASP A 45 23.53 103.80 18.22
C ASP A 45 24.86 103.05 18.46
N ARG A 46 24.92 102.18 19.48
CA ARG A 46 26.10 101.35 19.77
C ARG A 46 26.03 99.96 19.12
N CYS A 47 25.08 99.74 18.22
CA CYS A 47 24.99 98.48 17.50
C CYS A 47 26.18 98.29 16.57
N ARG A 48 26.93 97.19 16.76
CA ARG A 48 28.07 96.82 15.89
C ARG A 48 27.69 96.62 14.41
N TYR A 49 26.41 96.33 14.13
CA TYR A 49 25.91 96.13 12.77
C TYR A 49 25.55 97.45 12.05
N GLY A 50 25.55 98.59 12.75
CA GLY A 50 25.33 99.91 12.16
C GLY A 50 24.07 99.98 11.29
N ARG A 51 24.21 100.48 10.06
CA ARG A 51 23.10 100.58 9.09
C ARG A 51 22.62 99.23 8.55
N TRP A 52 23.41 98.17 8.71
CA TRP A 52 23.08 96.81 8.31
C TRP A 52 22.35 96.03 9.42
N CYS A 53 22.04 96.69 10.55
CA CYS A 53 21.29 96.04 11.59
C CYS A 53 19.91 95.61 11.08
N ARG A 54 19.56 94.36 11.37
CA ARG A 54 18.25 93.78 11.07
C ARG A 54 17.11 94.47 11.85
N TYR A 55 17.45 95.18 12.92
CA TYR A 55 16.54 95.91 13.79
C TYR A 55 16.61 97.43 13.51
N SER A 56 15.55 98.16 13.87
CA SER A 56 15.46 99.60 13.65
C SER A 56 16.31 100.37 14.67
N HIS A 57 17.08 101.37 14.20
CA HIS A 57 17.80 102.34 15.02
C HIS A 57 17.06 103.68 15.11
N LYS A 58 15.71 103.70 15.09
CA LYS A 58 14.98 104.94 15.42
C LYS A 58 15.28 105.31 16.86
N ILE A 59 16.12 106.33 17.04
CA ILE A 59 16.53 106.87 18.33
C ILE A 59 15.29 107.49 18.97
N THR A 60 14.64 106.78 19.90
CA THR A 60 13.78 107.45 20.86
C THR A 60 14.70 108.21 21.82
N PRO A 61 14.55 109.53 22.01
CA PRO A 61 15.40 110.28 22.92
C PRO A 61 15.33 109.63 24.31
N ARG A 62 16.46 109.06 24.72
CA ARG A 62 16.58 108.30 25.96
C ARG A 62 16.52 109.31 27.09
N VAL A 63 15.39 109.37 27.81
CA VAL A 63 15.27 110.14 29.06
C VAL A 63 16.31 109.60 30.05
N SER A 64 17.41 110.33 30.17
CA SER A 64 18.51 110.04 31.09
C SER A 64 17.98 110.13 32.52
N ARG A 65 17.69 108.98 33.15
CA ARG A 65 17.50 108.91 34.60
C ARG A 65 18.86 109.12 35.26
N VAL A 66 19.17 110.39 35.53
CA VAL A 66 20.21 110.80 36.47
C VAL A 66 19.67 110.55 37.87
N GLY A 67 20.12 109.45 38.48
CA GLY A 67 19.76 109.09 39.86
C GLY A 67 21.02 108.65 40.60
N GLY A 68 21.71 109.62 41.21
CA GLY A 68 22.85 109.37 42.07
C GLY A 68 22.43 108.61 43.33
N THR A 69 23.01 107.43 43.56
CA THR A 69 22.86 106.70 44.81
C THR A 69 24.03 107.01 45.73
N LYS A 70 23.68 107.61 46.87
CA LYS A 70 24.57 107.97 47.98
C LYS A 70 25.39 106.75 48.46
N PRO A 71 26.70 106.87 48.70
CA PRO A 71 27.48 105.83 49.35
C PRO A 71 27.19 105.87 50.86
N GLY A 72 26.83 104.75 51.51
CA GLY A 72 26.66 104.80 52.97
C GLY A 72 26.23 103.58 53.77
N ARG A 73 25.64 102.51 53.19
CA ARG A 73 25.28 101.29 53.98
C ARG A 73 25.68 99.95 53.37
N HIS A 74 26.21 99.94 52.15
CA HIS A 74 26.60 98.70 51.46
C HIS A 74 27.92 98.08 51.98
N ASN A 75 28.79 98.86 52.64
CA ASN A 75 30.14 98.42 52.99
C ASN A 75 30.19 97.47 54.20
N VAL A 76 29.36 97.67 55.23
CA VAL A 76 29.30 96.78 56.40
C VAL A 76 28.77 95.40 56.02
N ARG A 77 27.70 95.34 55.22
CA ARG A 77 27.14 94.08 54.71
C ARG A 77 28.13 93.35 53.79
N ASN A 78 28.90 94.08 52.99
CA ASN A 78 29.96 93.48 52.17
C ASN A 78 31.13 92.95 53.01
N ARG A 79 31.51 93.63 54.11
CA ARG A 79 32.53 93.12 55.05
C ARG A 79 32.08 91.83 55.72
N GLN A 80 30.85 91.78 56.25
CA GLN A 80 30.28 90.56 56.84
C GLN A 80 30.18 89.41 55.83
N ARG A 81 29.82 89.70 54.58
CA ARG A 81 29.81 88.70 53.49
C ARG A 81 31.21 88.17 53.17
N ARG A 82 32.23 89.04 53.14
CA ARG A 82 33.62 88.63 52.93
C ARG A 82 34.12 87.73 54.06
N GLU A 83 33.78 88.08 55.29
CA GLU A 83 34.18 87.28 56.46
C GLU A 83 33.49 85.91 56.47
N LYS A 84 32.16 85.88 56.27
CA LYS A 84 31.42 84.61 56.11
C LYS A 84 31.98 83.75 54.97
N ARG A 85 32.37 84.37 53.85
CA ARG A 85 32.99 83.66 52.73
C ARG A 85 34.37 83.09 53.10
N ARG A 86 35.16 83.78 53.93
CA ARG A 86 36.46 83.28 54.40
C ARG A 86 36.31 82.04 55.28
N VAL A 87 35.35 82.07 56.22
CA VAL A 87 35.05 80.93 57.09
C VAL A 87 34.62 79.72 56.26
N LEU A 88 33.66 79.89 55.32
CA LEU A 88 33.22 78.81 54.44
C LEU A 88 34.35 78.24 53.57
N ILE A 89 35.26 79.09 53.08
CA ILE A 89 36.43 78.63 52.32
C ILE A 89 37.39 77.84 53.22
N ALA A 90 37.58 78.27 54.47
CA ALA A 90 38.43 77.56 55.43
C ALA A 90 37.84 76.19 55.79
N GLU A 91 36.54 76.12 56.08
CA GLU A 91 35.81 74.87 56.33
C GLU A 91 35.90 73.92 55.13
N ALA A 92 35.65 74.41 53.92
CA ALA A 92 35.75 73.60 52.71
C ALA A 92 37.16 73.04 52.50
N LYS A 93 38.22 73.79 52.85
CA LYS A 93 39.60 73.30 52.77
C LYS A 93 39.86 72.17 53.77
N VAL A 94 39.35 72.28 55.00
CA VAL A 94 39.46 71.20 56.00
C VAL A 94 38.73 69.95 55.53
N SER A 95 37.52 70.09 54.97
CA SER A 95 36.76 68.97 54.41
C SER A 95 37.50 68.31 53.24
N LEU A 96 38.18 69.08 52.37
CA LEU A 96 38.97 68.51 51.27
C LEU A 96 40.18 67.71 51.75
N VAL A 97 40.85 68.15 52.83
CA VAL A 97 41.93 67.37 53.45
C VAL A 97 41.37 66.06 54.00
N ARG A 98 40.23 66.11 54.69
CA ARG A 98 39.59 64.90 55.24
C ARG A 98 39.16 63.91 54.14
N VAL A 99 38.66 64.39 53.01
CA VAL A 99 38.33 63.53 51.85
C VAL A 99 39.58 62.86 51.31
N LYS A 100 40.70 63.58 51.15
CA LYS A 100 41.98 62.99 50.71
C LYS A 100 42.48 61.92 51.68
N GLU A 101 42.42 62.17 52.99
CA GLU A 101 42.79 61.16 53.99
C GLU A 101 41.95 59.88 53.86
N LEU A 102 40.64 60.01 53.64
CA LEU A 102 39.76 58.87 53.44
C LEU A 102 40.02 58.15 52.12
N GLU A 103 40.33 58.87 51.04
CA GLU A 103 40.73 58.28 49.76
C GLU A 103 42.04 57.48 49.90
N ASP A 104 43.02 58.01 50.63
CA ASP A 104 44.29 57.31 50.86
C ASP A 104 44.10 56.08 51.77
N GLN A 105 43.20 56.14 52.76
CA GLN A 105 42.79 54.99 53.57
C GLN A 105 42.12 53.90 52.71
N LEU A 106 41.18 54.27 51.84
CA LEU A 106 40.53 53.33 50.92
C LEU A 106 41.54 52.66 50.00
N LYS A 107 42.49 53.40 49.43
CA LYS A 107 43.55 52.81 48.59
C LYS A 107 44.43 51.82 49.36
N LEU A 108 44.72 52.09 50.63
CA LEU A 108 45.50 51.18 51.46
C LEU A 108 44.72 49.90 51.76
N GLU A 109 43.42 50.01 52.07
CA GLU A 109 42.55 48.86 52.26
C GLU A 109 42.38 48.03 50.98
N GLU A 110 42.24 48.67 49.81
CA GLU A 110 42.17 47.98 48.52
C GLU A 110 43.47 47.22 48.24
N LYS A 111 44.62 47.83 48.52
CA LYS A 111 45.92 47.16 48.37
C LYS A 111 46.03 45.97 49.32
N GLN A 112 45.67 46.13 50.60
CA GLN A 112 45.64 45.04 51.58
C GLN A 112 44.70 43.92 51.15
N LYS A 113 43.50 44.22 50.63
CA LYS A 113 42.56 43.22 50.11
C LYS A 113 43.11 42.51 48.87
N SER A 114 43.85 43.20 48.00
CA SER A 114 44.48 42.57 46.83
C SER A 114 45.66 41.65 47.21
N GLU A 115 46.39 41.98 48.27
CA GLU A 115 47.48 41.14 48.81
C GLU A 115 46.94 39.97 49.64
N LEU A 116 45.84 40.18 50.38
CA LEU A 116 45.08 39.17 51.10
C LEU A 116 44.13 38.36 50.21
N HIS A 117 43.96 38.67 48.92
CA HIS A 117 43.38 37.76 47.89
C HIS A 117 44.40 36.70 47.43
N ASP A 118 45.22 36.30 48.40
CA ASP A 118 45.45 34.97 48.92
C ASP A 118 45.94 33.87 47.96
N PRO A 119 47.10 33.24 48.23
CA PRO A 119 47.40 31.90 47.70
C PRO A 119 46.26 30.89 47.91
N GLN A 120 45.34 31.10 48.87
CA GLN A 120 44.09 30.33 48.95
C GLN A 120 43.19 30.47 47.72
N VAL A 121 42.96 31.68 47.20
CA VAL A 121 42.14 31.90 45.99
C VAL A 121 42.79 31.21 44.80
N LYS A 122 44.10 31.36 44.62
CA LYS A 122 44.85 30.67 43.54
C LYS A 122 44.79 29.14 43.66
N ARG A 123 44.81 28.60 44.89
CA ARG A 123 44.63 27.15 45.11
C ARG A 123 43.23 26.69 44.75
N LEU A 124 42.20 27.44 45.12
CA LEU A 124 40.81 27.13 44.77
C LEU A 124 40.57 27.25 43.26
N GLU A 125 41.14 28.26 42.60
CA GLU A 125 41.09 28.40 41.15
C GLU A 125 41.78 27.22 40.44
N ALA A 126 42.93 26.77 40.95
CA ALA A 126 43.62 25.60 40.42
C ALA A 126 42.79 24.32 40.62
N GLN A 127 42.18 24.13 41.80
CA GLN A 127 41.27 23.02 42.06
C GLN A 127 40.05 23.06 41.14
N LEU A 128 39.47 24.24 40.91
CA LEU A 128 38.33 24.41 40.02
C LEU A 128 38.69 24.04 38.57
N ARG A 129 39.89 24.41 38.10
CA ARG A 129 40.39 24.00 36.78
C ARG A 129 40.51 22.48 36.66
N LEU A 130 41.09 21.81 37.67
CA LEU A 130 41.19 20.34 37.67
C LEU A 130 39.81 19.66 37.62
N VAL A 131 38.84 20.18 38.37
CA VAL A 131 37.46 19.67 38.35
C VAL A 131 36.79 19.92 36.99
N GLN A 132 37.05 21.07 36.36
CA GLN A 132 36.55 21.37 35.02
C GLN A 132 37.15 20.44 33.96
N GLU A 133 38.46 20.18 34.00
CA GLU A 133 39.14 19.24 33.11
C GLU A 133 38.60 17.80 33.28
N GLU A 134 38.37 17.36 34.52
CA GLU A 134 37.79 16.05 34.80
C GLU A 134 36.34 15.96 34.29
N LYS A 135 35.54 17.02 34.46
CA LYS A 135 34.18 17.11 33.92
C LYS A 135 34.19 16.97 32.39
N GLU A 136 35.01 17.75 31.68
CA GLU A 136 35.12 17.68 30.22
C GLU A 136 35.56 16.29 29.75
N ARG A 137 36.50 15.65 30.46
CA ARG A 137 36.94 14.27 30.19
C ARG A 137 35.79 13.27 30.35
N LEU A 138 34.94 13.43 31.36
CA LEU A 138 33.78 12.58 31.58
C LEU A 138 32.68 12.82 30.53
N GLU A 139 32.42 14.07 30.16
CA GLU A 139 31.49 14.43 29.07
C GLU A 139 31.94 13.81 27.74
N HIS A 140 33.22 13.86 27.40
CA HIS A 140 33.75 13.20 26.21
C HIS A 140 33.59 11.66 26.26
N LYS A 141 33.83 11.03 27.43
CA LYS A 141 33.58 9.60 27.61
C LYS A 141 32.10 9.24 27.46
N LEU A 142 31.21 10.09 27.95
CA LEU A 142 29.76 9.90 27.84
C LEU A 142 29.32 10.02 26.39
N GLN A 143 29.75 11.06 25.67
CA GLN A 143 29.49 11.22 24.23
C GLN A 143 30.01 10.04 23.40
N HIS A 144 31.19 9.50 23.74
CA HIS A 144 31.71 8.30 23.08
C HIS A 144 30.82 7.08 23.32
N LYS A 145 30.35 6.88 24.56
CA LYS A 145 29.42 5.78 24.89
C LYS A 145 28.08 5.95 24.18
N GLU A 146 27.53 7.17 24.12
CA GLU A 146 26.30 7.46 23.38
C GLU A 146 26.45 7.14 21.89
N LYS A 147 27.56 7.57 21.25
CA LYS A 147 27.86 7.21 19.86
C LYS A 147 27.96 5.70 19.66
N HIS A 148 28.60 4.99 20.57
CA HIS A 148 28.69 3.54 20.50
C HIS A 148 27.32 2.86 20.67
N CYS A 149 26.50 3.31 21.62
CA CYS A 149 25.13 2.83 21.80
C CYS A 149 24.29 3.09 20.53
N GLN A 150 24.42 4.26 19.92
CA GLN A 150 23.73 4.59 18.67
C GLN A 150 24.19 3.66 17.53
N GLN A 151 25.49 3.43 17.38
CA GLN A 151 26.02 2.50 16.37
C GLN A 151 25.48 1.07 16.56
N VAL A 152 25.44 0.58 17.81
CA VAL A 152 24.88 -0.74 18.12
C VAL A 152 23.39 -0.79 17.78
N TYR A 153 22.64 0.26 18.10
CA TYR A 153 21.23 0.38 17.75
C TYR A 153 21.00 0.38 16.23
N ASP A 154 21.80 1.13 15.47
CA ASP A 154 21.69 1.21 14.02
C ASP A 154 21.99 -0.16 13.35
N ILE A 155 23.01 -0.88 13.85
CA ILE A 155 23.33 -2.24 13.40
C ILE A 155 22.17 -3.19 13.69
N TRP A 156 21.64 -3.16 14.92
CA TRP A 156 20.52 -4.00 15.32
C TRP A 156 19.27 -3.71 14.50
N SER A 157 18.92 -2.43 14.32
CA SER A 157 17.80 -1.98 13.49
C SER A 157 17.92 -2.47 12.05
N THR A 158 19.12 -2.37 11.46
CA THR A 158 19.40 -2.89 10.10
C THR A 158 19.24 -4.42 10.03
N GLN A 159 19.65 -5.15 11.07
CA GLN A 159 19.47 -6.60 11.13
C GLN A 159 17.99 -6.99 11.24
N CYS A 160 17.20 -6.26 12.04
CA CYS A 160 15.75 -6.46 12.13
C CYS A 160 15.07 -6.23 10.77
N GLN A 161 15.39 -5.13 10.07
CA GLN A 161 14.83 -4.86 8.74
C GLN A 161 15.18 -5.95 7.72
N ARG A 162 16.41 -6.48 7.73
CA ARG A 162 16.78 -7.61 6.87
C ARG A 162 16.00 -8.87 7.21
N ALA A 163 15.81 -9.16 8.49
CA ALA A 163 15.02 -10.32 8.92
C ALA A 163 13.55 -10.20 8.50
N GLU A 164 12.96 -9.00 8.55
CA GLU A 164 11.62 -8.71 8.05
C GLU A 164 11.53 -8.93 6.53
N GLN A 165 12.46 -8.39 5.75
CA GLN A 165 12.52 -8.61 4.30
C GLN A 165 12.68 -10.09 3.94
N GLU A 166 13.55 -10.82 4.63
CA GLU A 166 13.70 -12.27 4.44
C GLU A 166 12.41 -13.04 4.78
N ALA A 167 11.66 -12.60 5.79
CA ALA A 167 10.37 -13.20 6.15
C ALA A 167 9.30 -12.92 5.08
N GLU A 168 9.26 -11.70 4.53
CA GLU A 168 8.38 -11.34 3.41
C GLU A 168 8.71 -12.16 2.15
N GLU A 169 9.99 -12.29 1.78
CA GLU A 169 10.41 -13.12 0.66
C GLU A 169 10.06 -14.60 0.84
N LYS A 170 10.22 -15.12 2.07
CA LYS A 170 9.80 -16.50 2.41
C LYS A 170 8.29 -16.65 2.34
N GLY A 171 7.53 -15.65 2.80
CA GLY A 171 6.07 -15.61 2.69
C GLY A 171 5.61 -15.66 1.23
N ALA A 172 6.19 -14.83 0.37
CA ALA A 172 5.89 -14.82 -1.07
C ALA A 172 6.22 -16.14 -1.75
N LYS A 173 7.36 -16.77 -1.40
CA LYS A 173 7.72 -18.11 -1.91
C LYS A 173 6.73 -19.19 -1.44
N LEU A 174 6.23 -19.09 -0.21
CA LEU A 174 5.26 -20.03 0.33
C LEU A 174 3.90 -19.88 -0.39
N GLU A 175 3.45 -18.65 -0.63
CA GLU A 175 2.24 -18.37 -1.42
C GLU A 175 2.37 -18.90 -2.87
N GLU A 176 3.54 -18.75 -3.50
CA GLU A 176 3.80 -19.33 -4.83
C GLU A 176 3.75 -20.85 -4.82
N LEU A 177 4.28 -21.49 -3.77
CA LEU A 177 4.22 -22.95 -3.60
C LEU A 177 2.79 -23.44 -3.33
N GLU A 178 2.02 -22.73 -2.52
CA GLU A 178 0.60 -23.04 -2.26
C GLU A 178 -0.21 -22.95 -3.55
N LYS A 179 0.03 -21.92 -4.38
CA LYS A 179 -0.60 -21.82 -5.70
C LYS A 179 -0.25 -23.01 -6.60
N LYS A 180 1.03 -23.38 -6.67
CA LYS A 180 1.47 -24.57 -7.43
C LYS A 180 0.85 -25.85 -6.90
N HIS A 181 0.70 -25.99 -5.59
CA HIS A 181 0.03 -27.14 -4.99
C HIS A 181 -1.45 -27.20 -5.38
N SER A 182 -2.15 -26.06 -5.33
CA SER A 182 -3.55 -25.96 -5.76
C SER A 182 -3.73 -26.32 -7.25
N ASP A 183 -2.82 -25.86 -8.11
CA ASP A 183 -2.83 -26.21 -9.54
C ASP A 183 -2.63 -27.72 -9.75
N LEU A 184 -1.72 -28.35 -8.98
CA LEU A 184 -1.47 -29.80 -9.04
C LEU A 184 -2.65 -30.62 -8.49
N GLU A 185 -3.31 -30.16 -7.43
CA GLU A 185 -4.54 -30.78 -6.94
C GLU A 185 -5.64 -30.73 -8.00
N GLY A 186 -5.76 -29.62 -8.73
CA GLY A 186 -6.66 -29.52 -9.89
C GLY A 186 -6.38 -30.61 -10.93
N VAL A 187 -5.12 -30.78 -11.33
CA VAL A 187 -4.73 -31.83 -12.30
C VAL A 187 -4.99 -33.24 -11.75
N ALA A 188 -4.77 -33.48 -10.46
CA ALA A 188 -5.06 -34.76 -9.83
C ALA A 188 -6.57 -35.09 -9.88
N THR A 189 -7.43 -34.12 -9.60
CA THR A 189 -8.89 -34.31 -9.70
C THR A 189 -9.36 -34.57 -11.12
N GLU A 190 -8.76 -33.92 -12.13
CA GLU A 190 -9.05 -34.20 -13.54
C GLU A 190 -8.62 -35.61 -13.96
N ALA A 191 -7.46 -36.08 -13.45
CA ALA A 191 -7.00 -37.44 -13.69
C ALA A 191 -7.92 -38.49 -13.07
N GLU A 192 -8.40 -38.28 -11.84
CA GLU A 192 -9.37 -39.17 -11.18
C GLU A 192 -10.71 -39.23 -11.94
N LEU A 193 -11.19 -38.10 -12.45
CA LEU A 193 -12.37 -38.05 -13.31
C LEU A 193 -12.15 -38.84 -14.60
N TYR A 194 -11.00 -38.68 -15.25
CA TYR A 194 -10.66 -39.42 -16.47
C TYR A 194 -10.55 -40.93 -16.23
N GLU A 195 -9.93 -41.35 -15.12
CA GLU A 195 -9.87 -42.77 -14.74
C GLU A 195 -11.27 -43.33 -14.48
N THR A 196 -12.13 -42.58 -13.80
CA THR A 196 -13.53 -42.96 -13.54
C THR A 196 -14.31 -43.14 -14.83
N ASP A 197 -14.17 -42.18 -15.77
CA ASP A 197 -14.80 -42.24 -17.09
C ASP A 197 -14.29 -43.42 -17.92
N LEU A 198 -12.99 -43.67 -17.92
CA LEU A 198 -12.39 -44.83 -18.60
C LEU A 198 -12.92 -46.14 -18.02
N THR A 199 -13.04 -46.23 -16.69
CA THR A 199 -13.57 -47.41 -16.00
C THR A 199 -15.03 -47.65 -16.35
N ASN A 200 -15.83 -46.57 -16.41
CA ASN A 200 -17.23 -46.64 -16.84
C ASN A 200 -17.36 -47.09 -18.29
N ARG A 201 -16.50 -46.59 -19.20
CA ARG A 201 -16.47 -47.00 -20.60
C ARG A 201 -16.14 -48.48 -20.77
N LEU A 202 -15.11 -48.96 -20.07
CA LEU A 202 -14.75 -50.39 -20.06
C LEU A 202 -15.88 -51.26 -19.50
N ARG A 203 -16.60 -50.78 -18.48
CA ARG A 203 -17.78 -51.48 -17.94
C ARG A 203 -18.90 -51.55 -18.97
N GLN A 204 -19.15 -50.48 -19.70
CA GLN A 204 -20.15 -50.44 -20.76
C GLN A 204 -19.80 -51.39 -21.90
N GLU A 205 -18.53 -51.44 -22.33
CA GLU A 205 -18.05 -52.40 -23.33
C GLU A 205 -18.16 -53.85 -22.85
N ARG A 206 -17.83 -54.14 -21.58
CA ARG A 206 -18.02 -55.48 -21.00
C ARG A 206 -19.49 -55.89 -20.98
N ASN A 207 -20.39 -54.98 -20.61
CA ASN A 207 -21.83 -55.23 -20.62
C ASN A 207 -22.35 -55.47 -22.05
N GLY A 208 -21.91 -54.66 -23.02
CA GLY A 208 -22.26 -54.85 -24.43
C GLY A 208 -21.75 -56.18 -24.99
N ASN A 209 -20.51 -56.56 -24.66
CA ASN A 209 -19.94 -57.87 -25.02
C ASN A 209 -20.67 -59.04 -24.35
N ALA A 210 -21.10 -58.88 -23.10
CA ALA A 210 -21.90 -59.88 -22.40
C ALA A 210 -23.27 -60.07 -23.09
N GLU A 211 -23.92 -58.98 -23.49
CA GLU A 211 -25.18 -59.03 -24.23
C GLU A 211 -25.02 -59.72 -25.60
N LEU A 212 -23.95 -59.39 -26.33
CA LEU A 212 -23.61 -60.07 -27.59
C LEU A 212 -23.36 -61.56 -27.38
N ARG A 213 -22.60 -61.95 -26.34
CA ARG A 213 -22.38 -63.36 -25.99
C ARG A 213 -23.69 -64.09 -25.69
N CYS A 214 -24.61 -63.47 -24.94
CA CYS A 214 -25.94 -64.06 -24.70
C CYS A 214 -26.71 -64.27 -26.00
N LYS A 215 -26.73 -63.27 -26.90
CA LYS A 215 -27.39 -63.40 -28.22
C LYS A 215 -26.80 -64.54 -29.06
N VAL A 216 -25.47 -64.69 -29.07
CA VAL A 216 -24.79 -65.80 -29.77
C VAL A 216 -25.17 -67.15 -29.16
N LEU A 217 -25.19 -67.27 -27.84
CA LEU A 217 -25.61 -68.51 -27.16
C LEU A 217 -27.07 -68.85 -27.43
N ASP A 218 -27.97 -67.87 -27.47
CA ASP A 218 -29.38 -68.08 -27.80
C ASP A 218 -29.57 -68.50 -29.26
N GLN A 219 -28.83 -67.90 -30.20
CA GLN A 219 -28.78 -68.35 -31.59
C GLN A 219 -28.28 -69.79 -31.71
N GLN A 220 -27.23 -70.15 -30.96
CA GLN A 220 -26.67 -71.49 -30.96
C GLN A 220 -27.66 -72.52 -30.41
N ARG A 221 -28.34 -72.20 -29.30
CA ARG A 221 -29.43 -73.04 -28.76
C ARG A 221 -30.59 -73.18 -29.74
N ALA A 222 -30.92 -72.13 -30.49
CA ALA A 222 -31.96 -72.19 -31.52
C ALA A 222 -31.55 -73.15 -32.66
N LEU A 223 -30.31 -73.05 -33.13
CA LEU A 223 -29.75 -73.98 -34.12
C LEU A 223 -29.76 -75.43 -33.61
N GLU A 224 -29.35 -75.67 -32.37
CA GLU A 224 -29.41 -77.01 -31.76
C GLU A 224 -30.84 -77.56 -31.67
N ARG A 225 -31.84 -76.71 -31.41
CA ARG A 225 -33.26 -77.12 -31.43
C ARG A 225 -33.72 -77.50 -32.83
N GLU A 226 -33.32 -76.74 -33.85
CA GLU A 226 -33.63 -77.07 -35.24
C GLU A 226 -32.92 -78.36 -35.68
N GLN A 227 -31.65 -78.55 -35.30
CA GLN A 227 -30.93 -79.80 -35.54
C GLN A 227 -31.65 -80.99 -34.88
N LYS A 228 -32.05 -80.87 -33.60
CA LYS A 228 -32.83 -81.91 -32.93
C LYS A 228 -34.18 -82.20 -33.59
N LYS A 229 -34.88 -81.17 -34.09
CA LYS A 229 -36.10 -81.37 -34.87
C LYS A 229 -35.82 -82.14 -36.16
N THR A 230 -34.72 -81.80 -36.86
CA THR A 230 -34.33 -82.54 -38.07
C THR A 230 -33.93 -83.98 -37.77
N GLU A 231 -33.21 -84.23 -36.69
CA GLU A 231 -32.87 -85.58 -36.22
C GLU A 231 -34.12 -86.37 -35.85
N GLN A 232 -35.06 -85.78 -35.11
CA GLN A 232 -36.35 -86.39 -34.78
C GLN A 232 -37.18 -86.69 -36.02
N ALA A 233 -37.21 -85.79 -37.01
CA ALA A 233 -37.91 -86.02 -38.27
C ALA A 233 -37.28 -87.16 -39.07
N VAL A 234 -35.94 -87.27 -39.07
CA VAL A 234 -35.22 -88.40 -39.69
C VAL A 234 -35.53 -89.71 -38.97
N GLU A 235 -35.54 -89.75 -37.63
CA GLU A 235 -35.90 -90.94 -36.87
C GLU A 235 -37.36 -91.35 -37.05
N LEU A 236 -38.30 -90.40 -37.05
CA LEU A 236 -39.70 -90.66 -37.40
C LEU A 236 -39.82 -91.24 -38.81
N GLY A 237 -39.10 -90.67 -39.79
CA GLY A 237 -39.06 -91.20 -41.15
C GLY A 237 -38.50 -92.62 -41.24
N LYS A 238 -37.47 -92.96 -40.45
CA LYS A 238 -36.95 -94.34 -40.34
C LYS A 238 -37.99 -95.28 -39.74
N GLN A 239 -38.70 -94.84 -38.71
CA GLN A 239 -39.72 -95.63 -38.03
C GLN A 239 -40.94 -95.88 -38.94
N GLU A 240 -41.42 -94.85 -39.64
CA GLU A 240 -42.47 -95.00 -40.66
C GLU A 240 -42.06 -95.96 -41.78
N ARG A 241 -40.79 -95.91 -42.20
CA ARG A 241 -40.24 -96.85 -43.19
C ARG A 241 -40.20 -98.28 -42.66
N ALA A 242 -39.75 -98.49 -41.44
CA ALA A 242 -39.73 -99.80 -40.78
C ALA A 242 -41.15 -100.36 -40.59
N ASP A 243 -42.12 -99.53 -40.20
CA ASP A 243 -43.52 -99.92 -40.07
C ASP A 243 -44.13 -100.31 -41.43
N LEU A 244 -43.80 -99.58 -42.50
CA LEU A 244 -44.19 -99.94 -43.86
C LEU A 244 -43.55 -101.26 -44.31
N GLU A 245 -42.27 -101.45 -44.07
CA GLU A 245 -41.56 -102.70 -44.36
C GLU A 245 -42.22 -103.88 -43.62
N HIS A 246 -42.49 -103.72 -42.32
CA HIS A 246 -43.17 -104.75 -41.52
C HIS A 246 -44.59 -105.05 -42.01
N ARG A 247 -45.37 -104.03 -42.39
CA ARG A 247 -46.70 -104.22 -43.01
C ARG A 247 -46.59 -104.97 -44.34
N MET A 248 -45.60 -104.65 -45.16
CA MET A 248 -45.37 -105.34 -46.43
C MET A 248 -44.94 -106.79 -46.22
N GLU A 249 -44.05 -107.07 -45.26
CA GLU A 249 -43.67 -108.43 -44.85
C GLU A 249 -44.87 -109.22 -44.32
N SER A 250 -45.74 -108.61 -43.52
CA SER A 250 -46.96 -109.24 -43.01
C SER A 250 -47.93 -109.61 -44.15
N VAL A 251 -48.11 -108.73 -45.14
CA VAL A 251 -48.91 -109.01 -46.34
C VAL A 251 -48.29 -110.14 -47.16
N LEU A 252 -46.97 -110.14 -47.34
CA LEU A 252 -46.26 -111.22 -48.03
C LEU A 252 -46.42 -112.57 -47.31
N ALA A 253 -46.31 -112.57 -45.98
CA ALA A 253 -46.49 -113.76 -45.17
C ALA A 253 -47.94 -114.29 -45.29
N GLN A 254 -48.95 -113.42 -45.21
CA GLN A 254 -50.35 -113.81 -45.43
C GLN A 254 -50.57 -114.42 -46.82
N LEU A 255 -50.00 -113.81 -47.87
CA LEU A 255 -50.09 -114.35 -49.24
C LEU A 255 -49.39 -115.71 -49.37
N GLN A 256 -48.25 -115.90 -48.72
CA GLN A 256 -47.56 -117.20 -48.67
C GLN A 256 -48.40 -118.26 -47.95
N THR A 257 -49.03 -117.92 -46.83
CA THR A 257 -49.94 -118.85 -46.11
C THR A 257 -51.15 -119.20 -46.97
N GLN A 258 -51.74 -118.23 -47.68
CA GLN A 258 -52.82 -118.50 -48.63
C GLN A 258 -52.39 -119.42 -49.76
N LEU A 259 -51.19 -119.22 -50.31
CA LEU A 259 -50.62 -120.10 -51.33
C LEU A 259 -50.43 -121.53 -50.83
N GLN A 260 -49.90 -121.73 -49.62
CA GLN A 260 -49.75 -123.06 -49.01
C GLN A 260 -51.11 -123.74 -48.81
N HIS A 261 -52.10 -123.01 -48.30
CA HIS A 261 -53.44 -123.53 -48.11
C HIS A 261 -54.12 -123.92 -49.43
N ILE A 262 -53.86 -123.20 -50.52
CA ILE A 262 -54.35 -123.56 -51.86
C ILE A 262 -53.62 -124.82 -52.39
N GLN A 263 -52.32 -124.97 -52.11
CA GLN A 263 -51.55 -126.14 -52.52
C GLN A 263 -51.97 -127.42 -51.78
N GLU A 264 -52.40 -127.32 -50.52
CA GLU A 264 -52.76 -128.49 -49.71
C GLU A 264 -54.20 -128.98 -49.91
N GLN A 265 -55.12 -128.15 -50.40
CA GLN A 265 -56.55 -128.49 -50.44
C GLN A 265 -57.12 -128.84 -51.81
N VAL A 266 -56.36 -128.79 -52.92
CA VAL A 266 -56.94 -128.96 -54.25
C VAL A 266 -56.28 -130.06 -55.11
N PRO A 267 -56.97 -131.18 -55.39
CA PRO A 267 -56.50 -132.17 -56.37
C PRO A 267 -56.50 -131.56 -57.79
N VAL A 268 -55.38 -131.79 -58.48
CA VAL A 268 -54.96 -131.13 -59.73
C VAL A 268 -55.99 -131.29 -60.85
N GLY A 269 -56.56 -130.17 -61.31
CA GLY A 269 -57.36 -130.07 -62.52
C GLY A 269 -57.26 -128.66 -63.10
N HIS A 270 -57.14 -128.53 -64.43
CA HIS A 270 -56.70 -127.34 -65.21
C HIS A 270 -57.23 -125.94 -64.81
N ARG A 271 -58.29 -125.80 -64.01
CA ARG A 271 -58.75 -124.50 -63.49
C ARG A 271 -57.93 -123.97 -62.31
N THR A 272 -57.16 -124.82 -61.62
CA THR A 272 -56.32 -124.41 -60.46
C THR A 272 -54.97 -123.84 -60.86
N GLU A 273 -54.42 -124.28 -62.01
CA GLU A 273 -53.18 -123.75 -62.57
C GLU A 273 -53.28 -122.26 -62.91
N LEU A 274 -54.44 -121.81 -63.38
CA LEU A 274 -54.66 -120.39 -63.70
C LEU A 274 -54.69 -119.52 -62.44
N ALA A 275 -55.34 -119.99 -61.37
CA ALA A 275 -55.40 -119.28 -60.09
C ALA A 275 -54.02 -119.23 -59.40
N LEU A 276 -53.28 -120.33 -59.43
CA LEU A 276 -51.88 -120.38 -58.96
C LEU A 276 -50.99 -119.44 -59.77
N ALA A 277 -51.07 -119.46 -61.11
CA ALA A 277 -50.30 -118.55 -61.96
C ALA A 277 -50.64 -117.08 -61.71
N GLN A 278 -51.91 -116.74 -61.47
CA GLN A 278 -52.33 -115.37 -61.13
C GLN A 278 -51.77 -114.92 -59.77
N LEU A 279 -51.84 -115.76 -58.75
CA LEU A 279 -51.26 -115.47 -57.43
C LEU A 279 -49.73 -115.37 -57.50
N GLN A 280 -49.07 -116.22 -58.28
CA GLN A 280 -47.62 -116.21 -58.44
C GLN A 280 -47.15 -114.96 -59.22
N ALA A 281 -47.93 -114.51 -60.20
CA ALA A 281 -47.70 -113.24 -60.88
C ALA A 281 -47.92 -112.03 -59.95
N GLN A 282 -48.96 -112.07 -59.09
CA GLN A 282 -49.17 -111.05 -58.07
C GLN A 282 -48.01 -111.00 -57.06
N LEU A 283 -47.49 -112.16 -56.65
CA LEU A 283 -46.34 -112.25 -55.75
C LEU A 283 -45.06 -111.69 -56.40
N GLN A 284 -44.78 -112.04 -57.65
CA GLN A 284 -43.63 -111.51 -58.40
C GLN A 284 -43.75 -110.00 -58.65
N HIS A 285 -44.95 -109.50 -58.93
CA HIS A 285 -45.20 -108.07 -59.07
C HIS A 285 -44.98 -107.34 -57.73
N ALA A 286 -45.45 -107.88 -56.62
CA ALA A 286 -45.19 -107.34 -55.28
C ALA A 286 -43.69 -107.33 -54.92
N GLN A 287 -42.96 -108.41 -55.24
CA GLN A 287 -41.51 -108.47 -55.04
C GLN A 287 -40.74 -107.45 -55.89
N ARG A 288 -41.15 -107.20 -57.15
CA ARG A 288 -40.54 -106.17 -57.99
C ARG A 288 -40.80 -104.76 -57.48
N GLN A 289 -42.00 -104.49 -56.97
CA GLN A 289 -42.35 -103.20 -56.35
C GLN A 289 -41.48 -102.90 -55.11
N LEU A 290 -41.11 -103.93 -54.34
CA LEU A 290 -40.19 -103.81 -53.21
C LEU A 290 -38.77 -103.44 -53.63
N VAL A 291 -38.23 -104.11 -54.65
CA VAL A 291 -36.87 -103.83 -55.17
C VAL A 291 -36.77 -102.41 -55.73
N LEU A 292 -37.80 -101.94 -56.44
CA LEU A 292 -37.81 -100.58 -57.01
C LEU A 292 -37.95 -99.48 -55.94
N ARG A 293 -38.58 -99.76 -54.79
CA ARG A 293 -38.64 -98.81 -53.66
C ARG A 293 -37.37 -98.81 -52.82
N GLY A 294 -36.62 -99.92 -52.78
CA GLY A 294 -35.32 -99.99 -52.11
C GLY A 294 -34.23 -99.15 -52.78
N THR A 295 -34.26 -99.00 -54.11
CA THR A 295 -33.22 -98.30 -54.88
C THR A 295 -33.48 -96.80 -55.10
N ALA A 296 -34.71 -96.31 -54.89
CA ALA A 296 -35.05 -94.89 -55.05
C ALA A 296 -34.63 -93.99 -53.88
N ALA A 297 -34.19 -94.56 -52.75
CA ALA A 297 -33.66 -93.82 -51.61
C ALA A 297 -32.12 -93.80 -51.63
N GLY A 298 -31.54 -93.27 -52.71
CA GLY A 298 -30.13 -92.84 -52.67
C GLY A 298 -29.98 -91.65 -51.72
N PRO A 299 -28.86 -91.52 -51.00
CA PRO A 299 -28.64 -90.41 -50.08
C PRO A 299 -28.73 -89.10 -50.86
N ALA A 300 -29.68 -88.24 -50.50
CA ALA A 300 -29.64 -86.84 -50.90
C ALA A 300 -28.33 -86.26 -50.36
N ALA A 301 -27.43 -85.90 -51.27
CA ALA A 301 -26.17 -85.27 -50.94
C ALA A 301 -26.44 -83.98 -50.12
N PRO A 302 -25.57 -83.68 -49.14
CA PRO A 302 -25.82 -82.66 -48.11
C PRO A 302 -25.97 -81.24 -48.65
#